data_AF-A0A3D2QDL0-F1
#
_entry.id   AF-A0A3D2QDL0-F1
#
_cell.length_a   1.000
_cell.length_b   1.000
_cell.length_c   1.000
_cell.angle_alpha   90.00
_cell.angle_beta   90.00
_cell.angle_gamma   90.00
#
_symmetry.space_group_name_H-M   'P 1'
#
loop_
_entity.id
_entity.type
_entity.pdbx_description
1 polymer ?
#
loop_
_entity_poly.entity_id
_entity_poly.type
_entity_poly.pdbx_seq_one_letter_code
_entity_poly.pdbx_strand_id
1 'polypeptide(L)'
;MLFGIRLMILLAIMGGAIAYIADKLGSKIGKKRLTVFSLRPHDTSVLLTVLSGVLISLCSVLILAVSSNSARTALFGMEKLQNEIRTLQADRETALKEYESLQDTLRSKNEEIAALDKKIRDADAARLKSEESLQAARNGLEAARIQYETTQGELVAAQSEV
;
A
#
# COMPACT_ATOMS: atom_id res chain seq x y z
N MET A 1 -16.04 -20.86 -11.98
CA MET A 1 -17.04 -21.92 -12.31
C MET A 1 -16.43 -23.33 -12.37
N LEU A 2 -15.30 -23.55 -13.05
CA LEU A 2 -14.66 -24.89 -13.12
C LEU A 2 -14.27 -25.51 -11.76
N PHE A 3 -13.87 -24.69 -10.79
CA PHE A 3 -13.46 -25.17 -9.46
C PHE A 3 -14.61 -25.81 -8.68
N GLY A 4 -15.80 -25.21 -8.73
CA GLY A 4 -16.99 -25.76 -8.05
C GLY A 4 -17.42 -27.11 -8.61
N ILE A 5 -17.37 -27.27 -9.94
CA ILE A 5 -17.72 -28.53 -10.61
C ILE A 5 -16.71 -29.64 -10.26
N ARG A 6 -15.41 -29.33 -10.26
CA ARG A 6 -14.36 -30.28 -9.84
C ARG A 6 -14.52 -30.71 -8.38
N LEU A 7 -14.84 -29.75 -7.50
CA LEU A 7 -15.10 -30.02 -6.09
C LEU A 7 -16.31 -30.94 -5.90
N MET A 8 -17.39 -30.70 -6.65
CA MET A 8 -18.61 -31.50 -6.59
C MET A 8 -18.38 -32.95 -7.04
N ILE A 9 -17.61 -33.15 -8.12
CA ILE A 9 -17.24 -34.49 -8.62
C ILE A 9 -16.37 -35.22 -7.59
N LEU A 10 -15.37 -34.55 -7.00
CA LEU A 10 -14.53 -35.11 -5.95
C LEU A 10 -15.34 -35.50 -4.71
N LEU A 11 -16.26 -34.64 -4.27
CA LEU A 11 -17.16 -34.92 -3.14
C LEU A 11 -18.10 -36.09 -3.44
N ALA A 12 -18.63 -36.18 -4.65
CA ALA A 12 -19.53 -37.27 -5.04
C ALA A 12 -18.80 -38.62 -5.04
N ILE A 13 -17.59 -38.68 -5.61
CA ILE A 13 -16.77 -39.90 -5.63
C ILE A 13 -16.38 -40.31 -4.20
N MET A 14 -15.96 -39.34 -3.39
CA MET A 14 -15.50 -39.63 -2.03
C MET A 14 -16.67 -39.96 -1.09
N GLY A 15 -17.80 -39.28 -1.21
CA GLY A 15 -19.04 -39.60 -0.50
C GLY A 15 -19.56 -41.00 -0.86
N GLY A 16 -19.49 -41.37 -2.15
CA GLY A 16 -19.82 -42.72 -2.61
C GLY A 16 -18.88 -43.80 -2.06
N ALA A 17 -17.57 -43.53 -2.01
CA ALA A 17 -16.59 -44.44 -1.42
C ALA A 17 -16.82 -44.65 0.08
N ILE A 18 -17.13 -43.57 0.81
CA ILE A 18 -17.44 -43.63 2.25
C ILE A 18 -18.74 -44.39 2.50
N ALA A 19 -19.79 -44.12 1.73
CA ALA A 19 -21.07 -44.83 1.84
C ALA A 19 -20.92 -46.33 1.58
N TYR A 20 -20.12 -46.71 0.59
CA TYR A 20 -19.82 -48.11 0.30
C TYR A 20 -19.07 -48.82 1.44
N ILE A 21 -18.09 -48.15 2.05
CA ILE A 21 -17.36 -48.70 3.21
C ILE A 21 -18.29 -48.83 4.42
N ALA A 22 -19.11 -47.80 4.69
CA ALA A 22 -20.06 -47.81 5.80
C ALA A 22 -21.08 -48.96 5.67
N ASP A 23 -21.64 -49.18 4.49
CA ASP A 23 -22.61 -50.25 4.24
C ASP A 23 -21.97 -51.65 4.36
N LYS A 24 -20.74 -51.80 3.85
CA LYS A 24 -20.02 -53.09 3.89
C LYS A 24 -19.52 -53.45 5.29
N LEU A 25 -19.12 -52.46 6.10
CA LEU A 25 -18.83 -52.66 7.51
C LEU A 25 -20.12 -52.95 8.28
N GLY A 26 -21.17 -52.14 8.12
CA GLY A 26 -22.46 -52.35 8.78
C GLY A 26 -23.06 -53.75 8.53
N SER A 27 -23.08 -54.19 7.26
CA SER A 27 -23.64 -55.49 6.85
C SER A 27 -22.85 -56.70 7.36
N LYS A 28 -21.51 -56.63 7.38
CA LYS A 28 -20.67 -57.74 7.88
C LYS A 28 -20.74 -57.89 9.40
N ILE A 29 -20.84 -56.80 10.14
CA ILE A 29 -20.95 -56.86 11.60
C ILE A 29 -22.37 -57.26 12.04
N GLY A 30 -23.42 -56.72 11.40
CA GLY A 30 -24.81 -57.04 11.73
C GLY A 30 -25.17 -58.52 11.58
N LYS A 31 -24.58 -59.21 10.61
CA LYS A 31 -24.83 -60.66 10.38
C LYS A 31 -24.07 -61.59 11.32
N LYS A 32 -22.94 -61.14 11.90
CA LYS A 32 -21.98 -62.05 12.53
C LYS A 32 -22.02 -62.04 14.06
N ARG A 33 -22.95 -61.29 14.68
CA ARG A 33 -23.10 -61.10 16.15
C ARG A 33 -21.74 -61.00 16.87
N LEU A 34 -20.80 -60.27 16.26
CA LEU A 34 -19.44 -60.17 16.77
C LEU A 34 -19.45 -59.40 18.08
N THR A 35 -19.12 -60.09 19.16
CA THR A 35 -18.93 -59.54 20.49
C THR A 35 -17.56 -58.86 20.52
N VAL A 36 -17.46 -57.65 19.98
CA VAL A 36 -16.23 -56.85 20.11
C VAL A 36 -16.18 -56.38 21.55
N PHE A 37 -15.14 -56.77 22.29
CA PHE A 37 -14.95 -56.40 23.70
C PHE A 37 -16.00 -56.95 24.70
N SER A 38 -16.57 -58.13 24.49
CA SER A 38 -17.43 -58.81 25.50
C SER A 38 -18.75 -58.10 25.87
N LEU A 39 -19.19 -57.10 25.09
CA LEU A 39 -20.47 -56.39 25.29
C LEU A 39 -21.64 -57.04 24.54
N ARG A 40 -22.86 -56.81 25.06
CA ARG A 40 -24.11 -57.32 24.48
C ARG A 40 -24.24 -56.89 22.98
N PRO A 41 -24.69 -57.77 22.08
CA PRO A 41 -24.66 -57.54 20.61
C PRO A 41 -25.40 -56.29 20.11
N HIS A 42 -26.39 -55.80 20.86
CA HIS A 42 -27.14 -54.59 20.54
C HIS A 42 -26.27 -53.32 20.68
N ASP A 43 -25.60 -53.17 21.83
CA ASP A 43 -24.86 -51.94 22.15
C ASP A 43 -23.53 -51.85 21.38
N THR A 44 -22.98 -53.01 21.00
CA THR A 44 -21.80 -53.09 20.12
C THR A 44 -22.07 -52.49 18.73
N SER A 45 -23.29 -52.67 18.20
CA SER A 45 -23.65 -52.13 16.88
C SER A 45 -23.83 -50.61 16.92
N VAL A 46 -24.40 -50.08 18.01
CA VAL A 46 -24.54 -48.63 18.23
C VAL A 46 -23.16 -47.98 18.41
N LEU A 47 -22.31 -48.57 19.27
CA LEU A 47 -20.95 -48.06 19.49
C LEU A 47 -20.15 -48.03 18.19
N LEU A 48 -20.26 -49.07 17.36
CA LEU A 48 -19.56 -49.15 16.09
C LEU A 48 -20.10 -48.14 15.06
N THR A 49 -21.41 -47.87 15.07
CA THR A 49 -22.01 -46.84 14.20
C THR A 49 -21.50 -45.45 14.55
N VAL A 50 -21.41 -45.14 15.85
CA VAL A 50 -20.82 -43.89 16.34
C VAL A 50 -19.33 -43.82 15.98
N LEU A 51 -18.57 -44.90 16.19
CA LEU A 51 -17.14 -44.96 15.86
C LEU A 51 -16.90 -44.72 14.35
N SER A 52 -17.72 -45.34 13.50
CA SER A 52 -17.67 -45.14 12.05
C SER A 52 -18.05 -43.70 11.67
N GLY A 53 -19.07 -43.13 12.30
CA GLY A 53 -19.46 -41.73 12.07
C GLY A 53 -18.36 -40.73 12.42
N VAL A 54 -17.68 -40.94 13.55
CA VAL A 54 -16.52 -40.12 13.97
C VAL A 54 -15.36 -40.27 13.00
N LEU A 55 -15.05 -41.49 12.56
CA LEU A 55 -14.02 -41.76 11.54
C LEU A 55 -14.32 -41.07 10.21
N ILE A 56 -15.59 -41.10 9.75
CA ILE A 56 -16.03 -40.44 8.52
C ILE A 56 -15.89 -38.92 8.62
N SER A 57 -16.31 -38.34 9.76
CA SER A 57 -16.19 -36.90 10.01
C SER A 57 -14.72 -36.46 10.01
N LEU A 58 -13.85 -37.20 10.72
CA LEU A 58 -12.41 -36.91 10.76
C LEU A 58 -11.77 -37.03 9.38
N CYS A 59 -12.06 -38.09 8.62
CA CYS A 59 -11.57 -38.23 7.25
C CYS A 59 -12.05 -37.08 6.35
N SER A 60 -13.29 -36.65 6.48
CA SER A 60 -13.84 -35.53 5.69
C SER A 60 -13.11 -34.22 5.98
N VAL A 61 -12.85 -33.92 7.27
CA VAL A 61 -12.09 -32.75 7.69
C VAL A 61 -10.63 -32.82 7.21
N LEU A 62 -9.98 -33.99 7.30
CA LEU A 62 -8.61 -34.18 6.82
C LEU A 62 -8.49 -33.97 5.30
N ILE A 63 -9.44 -34.50 4.53
CA ILE A 63 -9.47 -34.33 3.07
C ILE A 63 -9.66 -32.85 2.70
N LEU A 64 -10.58 -32.15 3.38
CA LEU A 64 -10.77 -30.71 3.17
C LEU A 64 -9.51 -29.92 3.53
N ALA A 65 -8.83 -30.26 4.63
CA ALA A 65 -7.61 -29.61 5.10
C ALA A 65 -6.38 -29.85 4.20
N VAL A 66 -6.33 -30.97 3.47
CA VAL A 66 -5.28 -31.27 2.49
C VAL A 66 -5.61 -30.67 1.12
N SER A 67 -6.87 -30.71 0.70
CA SER A 67 -7.28 -30.26 -0.64
C SER A 67 -7.33 -28.73 -0.80
N SER A 68 -7.45 -27.96 0.29
CA SER A 68 -7.54 -26.49 0.22
C SER A 68 -6.77 -25.79 1.33
N ASN A 69 -5.83 -24.92 0.95
CA ASN A 69 -5.17 -24.00 1.90
C ASN A 69 -6.20 -23.14 2.65
N SER A 70 -7.31 -22.75 2.01
CA SER A 70 -8.37 -21.97 2.63
C SER A 70 -9.10 -22.72 3.74
N ALA A 71 -9.26 -24.04 3.64
CA ALA A 71 -9.87 -24.86 4.69
C ALA A 71 -8.91 -25.03 5.89
N ARG A 72 -7.61 -25.16 5.64
CA ARG A 72 -6.58 -25.16 6.70
C ARG A 72 -6.51 -23.81 7.42
N THR A 73 -6.62 -22.71 6.70
CA THR A 73 -6.68 -21.35 7.28
C THR A 73 -7.99 -21.10 8.03
N ALA A 74 -9.11 -21.65 7.57
CA ALA A 74 -10.38 -21.54 8.30
C ALA A 74 -10.39 -22.38 9.60
N LEU A 75 -9.78 -23.56 9.60
CA LEU A 75 -9.70 -24.45 10.77
C LEU A 75 -8.62 -24.05 11.78
N PHE A 76 -7.49 -23.48 11.34
CA PHE A 76 -6.34 -23.20 12.21
C PHE A 76 -5.61 -21.87 11.94
N GLY A 77 -6.08 -21.04 11.01
CA GLY A 77 -5.37 -19.84 10.53
C GLY A 77 -6.12 -18.52 10.68
N MET A 78 -7.28 -18.51 11.35
CA MET A 78 -8.05 -17.28 11.57
C MET A 78 -7.25 -16.20 12.31
N GLU A 79 -6.37 -16.59 13.23
CA GLU A 79 -5.48 -15.66 13.94
C GLU A 79 -4.42 -15.05 13.02
N LYS A 80 -3.81 -15.85 12.14
CA LYS A 80 -2.82 -15.36 11.17
C LYS A 80 -3.46 -14.43 10.14
N LEU A 81 -4.65 -14.80 9.64
CA LEU A 81 -5.39 -13.98 8.69
C LEU A 81 -5.87 -12.66 9.32
N GLN A 82 -6.34 -12.68 10.56
CA GLN A 82 -6.72 -11.46 11.28
C GLN A 82 -5.50 -10.57 11.57
N ASN A 83 -4.36 -11.15 11.94
CA ASN A 83 -3.13 -10.39 12.12
C ASN A 83 -2.67 -9.76 10.82
N GLU A 84 -2.72 -10.48 9.70
CA GLU A 84 -2.35 -9.95 8.38
C GLU A 84 -3.28 -8.82 7.93
N ILE A 85 -4.59 -8.94 8.19
CA ILE A 85 -5.55 -7.84 7.94
C ILE A 85 -5.25 -6.63 8.83
N ARG A 86 -4.93 -6.84 10.11
CA ARG A 86 -4.59 -5.74 11.03
C ARG A 86 -3.29 -5.05 10.64
N THR A 87 -2.26 -5.80 10.25
CA THR A 87 -0.99 -5.21 9.79
C THR A 87 -1.19 -4.44 8.49
N LEU A 88 -1.91 -5.01 7.52
CA LEU A 88 -2.22 -4.33 6.26
C LEU A 88 -3.04 -3.04 6.45
N GLN A 89 -3.96 -3.02 7.43
CA GLN A 89 -4.70 -1.81 7.78
C GLN A 89 -3.82 -0.76 8.45
N ALA A 90 -2.94 -1.16 9.36
CA ALA A 90 -1.98 -0.26 9.99
C ALA A 90 -1.00 0.34 8.97
N ASP A 91 -0.47 -0.48 8.07
CA ASP A 91 0.43 -0.02 7.00
C ASP A 91 -0.27 0.97 6.06
N ARG A 92 -1.54 0.71 5.72
CA ARG A 92 -2.35 1.64 4.91
C ARG A 92 -2.58 2.98 5.61
N GLU A 93 -2.85 2.96 6.92
CA GLU A 93 -3.03 4.18 7.69
C GLU A 93 -1.73 5.00 7.79
N THR A 94 -0.59 4.34 8.02
CA THR A 94 0.72 4.99 8.01
C THR A 94 1.04 5.57 6.64
N ALA A 95 0.83 4.82 5.56
CA ALA A 95 1.06 5.31 4.20
C ALA A 95 0.18 6.51 3.85
N LEU A 96 -1.07 6.55 4.32
CA LEU A 96 -1.95 7.71 4.15
C LEU A 96 -1.43 8.94 4.90
N LYS A 97 -0.99 8.79 6.15
CA LYS A 97 -0.40 9.89 6.92
C LYS A 97 0.89 10.41 6.29
N GLU A 98 1.75 9.52 5.79
CA GLU A 98 2.95 9.92 5.06
C GLU A 98 2.58 10.69 3.78
N TYR A 99 1.61 10.20 3.01
CA TYR A 99 1.15 10.88 1.80
C TYR A 99 0.59 12.28 2.08
N GLU A 100 -0.22 12.42 3.14
CA GLU A 100 -0.76 13.71 3.57
C GLU A 100 0.37 14.67 3.99
N SER A 101 1.34 14.19 4.78
CA SER A 101 2.50 14.99 5.19
C SER A 101 3.39 15.42 4.01
N LEU A 102 3.55 14.55 3.01
CA LEU A 102 4.28 14.87 1.78
C LEU A 102 3.53 15.91 0.96
N GLN A 103 2.20 15.79 0.87
CA GLN A 103 1.36 16.75 0.15
C GLN A 103 1.41 18.13 0.80
N ASP A 104 1.37 18.22 2.13
CA ASP A 104 1.54 19.48 2.86
C ASP A 104 2.93 20.08 2.66
N THR A 105 3.97 19.24 2.69
CA THR A 105 5.34 19.68 2.42
C THR A 105 5.49 20.22 1.00
N LEU A 106 4.93 19.53 0.00
CA LEU A 106 4.94 19.99 -1.39
C LEU A 106 4.18 21.29 -1.57
N ARG A 107 3.05 21.46 -0.89
CA ARG A 107 2.28 22.70 -0.92
C ARG A 107 3.09 23.85 -0.32
N SER A 108 3.68 23.66 0.85
CA SER A 108 4.53 24.65 1.50
C SER A 108 5.74 25.01 0.63
N LYS A 109 6.38 24.01 0.00
CA LYS A 109 7.51 24.24 -0.92
C LYS A 109 7.08 25.00 -2.18
N ASN A 110 5.92 24.70 -2.74
CA ASN A 110 5.39 25.47 -3.88
C ASN A 110 5.08 26.92 -3.50
N GLU A 111 4.53 27.16 -2.31
CA GLU A 111 4.30 28.52 -1.80
C GLU A 111 5.64 29.26 -1.58
N GLU A 112 6.65 28.58 -1.04
CA GLU A 112 8.01 29.11 -0.87
C GLU A 112 8.67 29.45 -2.21
N ILE A 113 8.55 28.57 -3.22
CA ILE A 113 9.05 28.80 -4.58
C ILE A 113 8.34 30.02 -5.20
N ALA A 114 7.01 30.11 -5.10
CA ALA A 114 6.27 31.25 -5.63
C ALA A 114 6.69 32.58 -4.95
N ALA A 115 6.95 32.55 -3.65
CA ALA A 115 7.45 33.70 -2.91
C ALA A 115 8.89 34.08 -3.32
N LEU A 116 9.76 33.10 -3.55
CA LEU A 116 11.12 33.30 -4.04
C LEU A 116 11.13 33.86 -5.46
N ASP A 117 10.32 33.33 -6.37
CA ASP A 117 10.17 33.84 -7.73
C ASP A 117 9.74 35.31 -7.73
N LYS A 118 8.81 35.68 -6.85
CA LYS A 118 8.40 37.08 -6.70
C LYS A 118 9.57 37.95 -6.23
N LYS A 119 10.33 37.50 -5.22
CA LYS A 119 11.51 38.22 -4.72
C LYS A 119 12.59 38.38 -5.79
N ILE A 120 12.82 37.36 -6.61
CA ILE A 120 13.78 37.43 -7.72
C ILE A 120 13.34 38.48 -8.73
N ARG A 121 12.07 38.49 -9.14
CA ARG A 121 11.53 39.50 -10.06
C ARG A 121 11.64 40.91 -9.50
N ASP A 122 11.31 41.10 -8.22
CA ASP A 122 11.41 42.40 -7.55
C ASP A 122 12.88 42.86 -7.46
N ALA A 123 13.81 41.94 -7.18
CA ALA A 123 15.24 42.23 -7.13
C ALA A 123 15.81 42.56 -8.52
N ASP A 124 15.41 41.85 -9.57
CA ASP A 124 15.82 42.13 -10.95
C ASP A 124 15.29 43.51 -11.41
N ALA A 125 14.03 43.84 -11.09
CA ALA A 125 13.46 45.15 -11.38
C ALA A 125 14.20 46.27 -10.64
N ALA A 126 14.60 46.05 -9.38
CA ALA A 126 15.39 46.99 -8.61
C ALA A 126 16.81 47.16 -9.18
N ARG A 127 17.44 46.06 -9.64
CA ARG A 127 18.74 46.10 -10.31
C ARG A 127 18.71 46.90 -11.60
N LEU A 128 17.71 46.66 -12.46
CA LEU A 128 17.51 47.44 -13.69
C LEU A 128 17.39 48.94 -13.41
N LYS A 129 16.58 49.35 -12.43
CA LYS A 129 16.47 50.76 -12.02
C LYS A 129 17.79 51.32 -11.47
N SER A 130 18.53 50.51 -10.71
CA SER A 130 19.84 50.93 -10.18
C SER A 130 20.87 51.12 -11.29
N GLU A 131 20.85 50.27 -12.32
CA GLU A 131 21.73 50.40 -13.48
C GLU A 131 21.37 51.63 -14.32
N GLU A 132 20.09 51.87 -14.58
CA GLU A 132 19.63 53.09 -15.27
C GLU A 132 20.05 54.36 -14.53
N SER A 133 19.89 54.41 -13.21
CA SER A 133 20.29 55.58 -12.41
C SER A 133 21.81 55.76 -12.35
N LEU A 134 22.59 54.67 -12.30
CA LEU A 134 24.05 54.71 -12.43
C LEU A 134 24.48 55.25 -13.78
N GLN A 135 23.82 54.82 -14.86
CA GLN A 135 24.12 55.28 -16.22
C GLN A 135 23.74 56.75 -16.40
N ALA A 136 22.59 57.18 -15.89
CA ALA A 136 22.18 58.59 -15.87
C ALA A 136 23.16 59.45 -15.07
N ALA A 137 23.60 59.00 -13.89
CA ALA A 137 24.59 59.70 -13.08
C ALA A 137 25.95 59.80 -13.78
N ARG A 138 26.40 58.72 -14.46
CA ARG A 138 27.63 58.74 -15.27
C ARG A 138 27.54 59.75 -16.40
N ASN A 139 26.45 59.72 -17.17
CA ASN A 139 26.23 60.69 -18.26
C ASN A 139 26.19 62.13 -17.74
N GLY A 140 25.59 62.37 -16.57
CA GLY A 140 25.55 63.68 -15.92
C GLY A 140 26.94 64.16 -15.47
N LEU A 141 27.76 63.27 -14.90
CA LEU A 141 29.15 63.58 -14.54
C LEU A 141 30.01 63.90 -15.76
N GLU A 142 29.83 63.16 -16.86
CA GLU A 142 30.54 63.40 -18.11
C GLU A 142 30.15 64.74 -18.73
N ALA A 143 28.85 65.07 -18.77
CA ALA A 143 28.36 66.37 -19.23
C ALA A 143 28.90 67.53 -18.37
N ALA A 144 28.89 67.39 -17.04
CA ALA A 144 29.44 68.38 -16.13
C ALA A 144 30.96 68.57 -16.37
N ARG A 145 31.70 67.48 -16.56
CA ARG A 145 33.14 67.52 -16.85
C ARG A 145 33.43 68.28 -18.14
N ILE A 146 32.68 68.02 -19.21
CA ILE A 146 32.81 68.75 -20.48
C ILE A 146 32.57 70.25 -20.27
N GLN A 147 31.55 70.64 -19.51
CA GLN A 147 31.28 72.04 -19.16
C GLN A 147 32.42 72.70 -18.37
N TYR A 148 33.01 71.99 -17.41
CA TYR A 148 34.18 72.50 -16.68
C TYR A 148 35.41 72.67 -17.58
N GLU A 149 35.64 71.75 -18.52
CA GLU A 149 36.75 71.84 -19.47
C GLU A 149 36.56 73.01 -20.47
N THR A 150 35.35 73.23 -21.00
CA THR A 150 35.09 74.39 -21.87
C THR A 150 35.21 75.72 -21.14
N THR A 151 34.64 75.86 -19.94
CA THR A 151 34.74 77.10 -19.16
C THR A 151 36.17 77.41 -18.73
N GLN A 152 36.99 76.41 -18.39
CA GLN A 152 38.43 76.63 -18.19
C GLN A 152 39.13 77.08 -19.47
N GLY A 153 38.84 76.44 -20.62
CA GLY A 153 39.43 76.82 -21.91
C GLY A 153 39.11 78.27 -22.29
N GLU A 154 37.87 78.70 -22.08
CA GLU A 154 37.42 80.08 -22.31
C GLU A 154 38.08 81.08 -21.35
N LEU A 155 38.26 80.72 -20.07
CA LEU A 155 38.97 81.57 -19.10
C LEU A 155 40.45 81.74 -19.43
N VAL A 156 41.12 80.68 -19.90
CA VAL A 156 42.53 80.73 -20.32
C VAL A 156 42.67 81.57 -21.59
N ALA A 157 41.74 81.44 -22.54
CA ALA A 157 41.71 82.28 -23.74
C ALA A 157 41.49 83.76 -23.40
N ALA A 158 40.54 84.07 -22.52
CA ALA A 158 40.27 85.43 -22.06
C ALA A 158 41.42 86.07 -21.26
N GLN A 159 42.22 85.27 -20.54
CA GLN A 159 43.44 85.76 -19.87
C GLN A 159 44.61 85.99 -20.84
N SER A 160 44.60 85.38 -22.03
CA SER A 160 45.66 85.57 -23.05
C SER A 160 45.44 86.79 -23.95
N GLU A 161 44.26 87.42 -23.90
CA GLU A 161 43.90 88.62 -24.67
C GLU A 161 44.10 89.94 -23.90
N VAL A 162 44.66 89.91 -22.68
CA VAL A 162 45.04 91.09 -21.88
C VAL A 162 46.56 91.22 -21.81
#